data_AF-A0A9E3YDM8-F1
#
_entry.id   AF-A0A9E3YDM8-F1
#
_cell.length_a   1.000
_cell.length_b   1.000
_cell.length_c   1.000
_cell.angle_alpha   90.00
_cell.angle_beta   90.00
_cell.angle_gamma   90.00
#
_symmetry.space_group_name_H-M   'P 1'
#
loop_
_entity.id
_entity.type
_entity.pdbx_description
1 polymer ?
#
loop_
_entity_poly.entity_id
_entity_poly.type
_entity_poly.pdbx_seq_one_letter_code
_entity_poly.pdbx_strand_id
1 'polypeptide(L)'
;MTAYGTSPAGDARVGVADLDEPGVRLTSLVAGPGGFRLQFDVDDPDPQRKFFFRIVGVEPRMWDVTGPQGLYYEVTTSALTVRMPKVAAVVEFTEGSY
;
A
#
# COMPACT_ATOMS: atom_id res chain seq x y z
N MET A 1 -1.95 -13.64 1.96
CA MET A 1 -2.46 -13.24 3.31
C MET A 1 -3.09 -11.86 3.18
N THR A 2 -4.24 -11.59 3.83
CA THR A 2 -4.90 -10.26 3.76
C THR A 2 -4.78 -9.57 5.12
N ALA A 3 -4.19 -8.38 5.15
CA ALA A 3 -4.04 -7.57 6.36
C ALA A 3 -4.98 -6.36 6.29
N TYR A 4 -5.62 -5.99 7.40
CA TYR A 4 -6.56 -4.87 7.46
C TYR A 4 -6.11 -3.87 8.52
N GLY A 5 -6.30 -2.59 8.25
CA GLY A 5 -6.22 -1.54 9.27
C GLY A 5 -7.50 -0.71 9.29
N THR A 6 -7.77 -0.10 10.43
CA THR A 6 -8.99 0.67 10.69
C THR A 6 -8.74 2.16 10.51
N SER A 7 -9.55 2.83 9.68
CA SER A 7 -9.60 4.29 9.64
C SER A 7 -10.48 4.83 10.78
N PRO A 8 -10.12 5.95 11.42
CA PRO A 8 -10.97 6.63 12.40
C PRO A 8 -12.18 7.34 11.76
N ALA A 9 -12.22 7.48 10.44
CA ALA A 9 -13.43 7.91 9.72
C ALA A 9 -14.30 6.67 9.46
N GLY A 10 -15.44 6.59 10.15
CA GLY A 10 -16.32 5.41 10.20
C GLY A 10 -16.57 4.73 8.84
N ASP A 11 -16.48 3.40 8.86
CA ASP A 11 -16.86 2.43 7.83
C ASP A 11 -15.91 2.10 6.64
N ALA A 12 -14.77 2.77 6.46
CA ALA A 12 -13.77 2.33 5.48
C ALA A 12 -12.72 1.39 6.11
N ARG A 13 -12.82 0.08 5.84
CA ARG A 13 -11.77 -0.90 6.17
C ARG A 13 -10.76 -0.96 5.02
N VAL A 14 -9.66 -0.24 5.13
CA VAL A 14 -8.54 -0.35 4.19
C VAL A 14 -7.83 -1.68 4.43
N GLY A 15 -7.70 -2.48 3.38
CA GLY A 15 -7.04 -3.77 3.41
C GLY A 15 -5.93 -3.87 2.38
N VAL A 16 -4.91 -4.67 2.68
CA VAL A 16 -3.89 -5.10 1.73
C VAL A 16 -4.14 -6.57 1.42
N ALA A 17 -4.37 -6.86 0.14
CA ALA A 17 -4.61 -8.18 -0.42
C ALA A 17 -3.47 -8.58 -1.38
N ASP A 18 -3.37 -9.87 -1.67
CA ASP A 18 -2.41 -10.48 -2.60
C ASP A 18 -0.94 -10.13 -2.35
N LEU A 19 -0.57 -9.81 -1.10
CA LEU A 19 0.83 -9.77 -0.71
C LEU A 19 1.31 -11.22 -0.56
N ASP A 20 1.94 -11.72 -1.62
CA ASP A 20 2.45 -13.10 -1.73
C ASP A 20 3.94 -13.15 -2.13
N GLU A 21 4.72 -12.15 -1.71
CA GLU A 21 6.17 -12.13 -1.93
C GLU A 21 6.90 -12.73 -0.71
N PRO A 22 7.71 -13.78 -0.89
CA PRO A 22 8.44 -14.41 0.20
C PRO A 22 9.42 -13.43 0.86
N GLY A 23 9.33 -13.34 2.18
CA GLY A 23 10.16 -12.45 2.99
C GLY A 23 9.72 -10.99 2.99
N VAL A 24 8.55 -10.64 2.43
CA VAL A 24 7.94 -9.31 2.58
C VAL A 24 6.77 -9.38 3.54
N ARG A 25 6.72 -8.47 4.51
CA ARG A 25 5.65 -8.44 5.52
C ARG A 25 5.14 -7.02 5.71
N LEU A 26 3.82 -6.87 5.71
CA LEU A 26 3.19 -5.63 6.15
C LEU A 26 3.22 -5.61 7.68
N THR A 27 3.97 -4.68 8.26
CA THR A 27 4.13 -4.54 9.71
C THR A 27 3.21 -3.50 10.32
N SER A 28 2.78 -2.51 9.52
CA SER A 28 1.84 -1.49 9.96
C SER A 28 0.93 -1.05 8.81
N LEU A 29 -0.35 -0.88 9.13
CA LEU A 29 -1.34 -0.21 8.30
C LEU A 29 -2.04 0.81 9.17
N VAL A 30 -1.86 2.10 8.85
CA VAL A 30 -2.54 3.20 9.54
C VAL A 30 -3.35 3.95 8.51
N ALA A 31 -4.67 3.87 8.61
CA ALA A 31 -5.57 4.71 7.82
C ALA A 31 -5.98 5.92 8.66
N GLY A 32 -6.00 7.09 8.03
CA GLY A 32 -6.35 8.36 8.67
C GLY A 32 -7.23 9.22 7.77
N PRO A 33 -7.68 10.38 8.26
CA PRO A 33 -8.35 11.36 7.42
C PRO A 33 -7.41 11.83 6.32
N GLY A 34 -7.81 11.71 5.06
CA GLY A 34 -7.02 12.20 3.92
C GLY A 34 -5.92 11.25 3.42
N GLY A 35 -5.82 10.03 3.95
CA GLY A 35 -4.76 9.12 3.50
C GLY A 35 -4.56 7.86 4.32
N PHE A 36 -3.58 7.07 3.91
CA PHE A 36 -3.15 5.88 4.63
C PHE A 36 -1.66 5.62 4.45
N ARG A 37 -1.08 4.99 5.46
CA ARG A 37 0.34 4.66 5.53
C ARG A 37 0.51 3.15 5.69
N LEU A 38 1.39 2.60 4.88
CA LEU A 38 1.80 1.21 4.88
C LEU A 38 3.27 1.12 5.25
N GLN A 39 3.62 0.20 6.14
CA GLN A 39 5.01 -0.11 6.48
C GLN A 39 5.31 -1.55 6.13
N PHE A 40 6.36 -1.74 5.33
CA PHE A 40 6.85 -3.03 4.91
C PHE A 40 8.21 -3.30 5.53
N ASP A 41 8.36 -4.52 6.03
CA ASP A 41 9.64 -5.08 6.42
C ASP A 41 10.01 -6.22 5.47
N VAL A 42 11.31 -6.39 5.23
CA VAL A 42 11.83 -7.31 4.23
C VAL A 42 13.04 -8.07 4.77
N ASP A 43 12.92 -9.40 4.84
CA ASP A 43 13.96 -10.28 5.40
C ASP A 43 15.22 -10.34 4.51
N ASP A 44 15.06 -10.29 3.18
CA ASP A 44 16.15 -10.32 2.18
C ASP A 44 15.86 -9.29 1.06
N PRO A 45 16.37 -8.05 1.19
CA PRO A 45 16.04 -6.96 0.28
C PRO A 45 16.79 -7.07 -1.06
N ASP A 46 16.04 -7.06 -2.16
CA ASP A 46 16.54 -7.06 -3.54
C ASP A 46 15.86 -5.93 -4.34
N PRO A 47 16.54 -4.80 -4.59
CA PRO A 47 15.98 -3.67 -5.35
C PRO A 47 15.64 -3.99 -6.82
N GLN A 48 16.27 -5.01 -7.41
CA GLN A 48 16.01 -5.43 -8.79
C GLN A 48 14.72 -6.23 -8.89
N ARG A 49 14.42 -7.03 -7.86
CA ARG A 49 13.16 -7.77 -7.77
C ARG A 49 12.01 -6.85 -7.40
N LYS A 50 10.88 -7.01 -8.11
CA LYS A 50 9.65 -6.27 -7.85
C LYS A 50 8.60 -7.22 -7.28
N PHE A 51 7.77 -6.70 -6.39
CA PHE A 51 6.57 -7.39 -5.95
C PHE A 51 5.36 -6.50 -6.14
N PHE A 52 4.19 -7.10 -6.10
CA PHE A 52 2.91 -6.42 -6.21
C PHE A 52 2.00 -6.78 -5.05
N PHE A 53 1.07 -5.88 -4.75
CA PHE A 53 -0.01 -6.10 -3.81
C PHE A 53 -1.18 -5.21 -4.20
N ARG A 54 -2.37 -5.51 -3.68
CA ARG A 54 -3.57 -4.71 -3.90
C ARG A 54 -4.03 -4.07 -2.61
N ILE A 55 -4.47 -2.82 -2.70
CA ILE A 55 -5.13 -2.12 -1.62
C ILE A 55 -6.62 -2.09 -1.94
N VAL A 56 -7.42 -2.64 -1.02
CA VAL A 56 -8.88 -2.77 -1.14
C VAL A 56 -9.55 -1.91 -0.08
N GLY A 57 -10.81 -1.53 -0.32
CA GLY A 57 -11.57 -0.69 0.60
C GLY A 57 -11.16 0.78 0.58
N VAL A 58 -10.46 1.22 -0.47
CA VAL A 58 -10.13 2.61 -0.76
C VAL A 58 -10.95 3.11 -1.94
N GLU A 59 -11.33 4.39 -1.92
CA GLU A 59 -12.07 4.98 -3.03
C GLU A 59 -11.20 5.08 -4.30
N PRO A 60 -11.78 4.85 -5.49
CA PRO A 60 -11.08 4.98 -6.76
C PRO A 60 -10.88 6.47 -7.08
N ARG A 61 -9.74 7.01 -6.64
CA ARG A 61 -9.31 8.38 -6.90
C ARG A 61 -7.81 8.45 -7.18
N MET A 62 -7.33 9.60 -7.61
CA MET A 62 -5.90 9.85 -7.74
C MET A 62 -5.29 10.07 -6.36
N TRP A 63 -4.15 9.43 -6.12
CA TRP A 63 -3.43 9.50 -4.85
C TRP A 63 -2.05 10.10 -5.07
N ASP A 64 -1.66 11.03 -4.20
CA ASP A 64 -0.25 11.39 -4.09
C ASP A 64 0.46 10.30 -3.31
N VAL A 65 1.52 9.73 -3.88
CA VAL A 65 2.21 8.58 -3.30
C VAL A 65 3.65 8.90 -3.02
N THR A 66 4.04 8.74 -1.76
CA THR A 66 5.43 8.83 -1.31
C THR A 66 5.92 7.42 -0.97
N GLY A 67 7.07 7.03 -1.50
CA GLY A 67 7.60 5.69 -1.30
C GLY A 67 8.97 5.47 -1.96
N PRO A 68 9.43 4.22 -2.06
CA PRO A 68 10.75 3.91 -2.62
C PRO A 68 10.80 4.17 -4.13
N GLN A 69 12.01 4.46 -4.63
CA GLN A 69 12.22 4.72 -6.05
C GLN A 69 11.80 3.52 -6.91
N GLY A 70 11.01 3.80 -7.95
CA GLY A 70 10.46 2.76 -8.82
C GLY A 70 9.19 2.10 -8.26
N LEU A 71 8.58 2.69 -7.22
CA LEU A 71 7.18 2.45 -6.89
C LEU A 71 6.30 2.99 -8.02
N TYR A 72 5.33 2.18 -8.40
CA TYR A 72 4.30 2.49 -9.36
C TYR A 72 2.97 1.98 -8.82
N TYR A 73 1.88 2.65 -9.14
CA TYR A 73 0.56 2.17 -8.80
C TYR A 73 -0.43 2.41 -9.94
N GLU A 74 -1.48 1.61 -9.94
CA GLU A 74 -2.59 1.69 -10.86
C GLU A 74 -3.91 1.68 -10.08
N VAL A 75 -4.80 2.60 -10.41
CA VAL A 75 -6.12 2.71 -9.78
C VAL A 75 -7.13 1.99 -10.66
N THR A 76 -7.81 1.01 -10.08
CA THR A 76 -8.98 0.37 -10.69
C THR A 76 -10.23 0.74 -9.92
N THR A 77 -11.40 0.41 -10.45
CA THR A 77 -12.69 0.66 -9.78
C THR A 77 -12.88 -0.10 -8.46
N SER A 78 -12.03 -1.10 -8.18
CA SER A 78 -12.19 -2.02 -7.05
C SER A 78 -10.98 -2.10 -6.11
N ALA A 79 -9.81 -1.65 -6.57
CA ALA A 79 -8.57 -1.72 -5.84
C ALA A 79 -7.51 -0.77 -6.40
N LEU A 80 -6.53 -0.44 -5.57
CA LEU A 80 -5.29 0.20 -5.98
C LEU A 80 -4.20 -0.87 -6.03
N THR A 81 -3.72 -1.18 -7.23
CA THR A 81 -2.63 -2.15 -7.44
C THR A 81 -1.31 -1.43 -7.32
N VAL A 82 -0.45 -1.86 -6.41
CA VAL A 82 0.87 -1.26 -6.19
C VAL A 82 1.94 -2.24 -6.63
N ARG A 83 2.95 -1.72 -7.32
CA ARG A 83 4.18 -2.43 -7.67
C ARG A 83 5.36 -1.65 -7.13
N MET A 84 6.24 -2.30 -6.38
CA MET A 84 7.42 -1.64 -5.83
C MET A 84 8.63 -2.59 -5.73
N PRO A 85 9.86 -2.07 -5.57
CA PRO A 85 11.05 -2.89 -5.34
C PRO A 85 10.92 -3.67 -4.03
N LYS A 86 11.52 -4.86 -3.97
CA LYS A 86 11.58 -5.70 -2.75
C LYS A 86 12.55 -5.11 -1.72
N VAL A 87 12.17 -4.00 -1.11
CA VAL A 87 12.95 -3.28 -0.09
C VAL A 87 12.05 -2.91 1.08
N ALA A 88 12.61 -2.84 2.29
CA ALA A 88 11.92 -2.28 3.44
C ALA A 88 11.57 -0.82 3.16
N ALA A 89 10.32 -0.45 3.40
CA ALA A 89 9.82 0.85 2.97
C ALA A 89 8.58 1.27 3.75
N VAL A 90 8.42 2.58 3.85
CA VAL A 90 7.16 3.21 4.20
C VAL A 90 6.55 3.74 2.91
N VAL A 91 5.29 3.42 2.67
CA VAL A 91 4.52 3.94 1.55
C VAL A 91 3.35 4.73 2.11
N GLU A 92 3.26 6.00 1.74
CA GLU A 92 2.20 6.91 2.15
C GLU A 92 1.37 7.31 0.94
N PHE A 93 0.06 7.17 1.09
CA PHE A 93 -0.93 7.60 0.12
C PHE A 93 -1.71 8.75 0.74
N THR A 94 -1.67 9.90 0.11
CA THR A 94 -2.45 11.09 0.48
C THR A 94 -3.44 11.42 -0.62
N GLU A 95 -4.63 11.85 -0.23
CA GLU A 95 -5.64 12.31 -1.19
C GLU A 95 -5.05 13.45 -2.02
N GLY A 96 -4.98 13.25 -3.34
CA GLY A 96 -4.47 14.28 -4.25
C GLY A 96 -5.38 15.50 -4.24
N SER A 97 -4.79 16.68 -4.04
CA SER A 97 -5.52 17.96 -4.16
C SER A 97 -5.47 18.41 -5.62
N TYR A 98 -6.63 18.60 -6.26
CA TYR A 98 -6.75 19.23 -7.59
C TYR A 98 -6.77 20.75 -7.46
#